data_AF-G0HH47-F1
#
_entry.id   AF-G0HH47-F1
#
_cell.length_a   1.000
_cell.length_b   1.000
_cell.length_c   1.000
_cell.angle_alpha   90.00
_cell.angle_beta   90.00
_cell.angle_gamma   90.00
#
_symmetry.space_group_name_H-M   'P 1'
#
loop_
_entity.id
_entity.type
_entity.pdbx_description
1 polymer ?
#
loop_
_entity_poly.entity_id
_entity_poly.type
_entity_poly.pdbx_seq_one_letter_code
_entity_poly.pdbx_strand_id
1 'polypeptide(L)'
;MGKQNALGAWQTTRRQALDSLVLARQTIASNHSGHSKGSVPAETAGVVENIDRALYPVLAAEFQGYCRDLHGDAVAAIIAEAQWPTEQIARVSAAAMQDKRGLDRKNPASSVIGDDFRALGLKLWNRVQEEHPEDYPDWRRSLDTLVNIRNAVSHSDRKRLKDFTSKKQLTFAYWQSTRKDLDLLTIAMDSAVRTYLVEIATPPPHIQQKETDHD
;
A
#
# COMPACT_ATOMS: atom_id res chain seq x y z
N MET A 1 -7.99 8.05 -22.90
CA MET A 1 -8.30 7.88 -21.45
C MET A 1 -7.10 8.40 -20.67
N GLY A 2 -7.28 9.40 -19.82
CA GLY A 2 -6.18 9.90 -18.97
C GLY A 2 -5.66 8.80 -18.06
N LYS A 3 -4.35 8.77 -17.81
CA LYS A 3 -3.72 7.80 -16.91
C LYS A 3 -4.36 7.93 -15.52
N GLN A 4 -4.93 6.84 -15.00
CA GLN A 4 -5.45 6.81 -13.63
C GLN A 4 -4.27 6.96 -12.66
N ASN A 5 -4.47 7.76 -11.60
CA ASN A 5 -3.51 7.86 -10.50
C ASN A 5 -3.58 6.62 -9.59
N ALA A 6 -2.61 6.50 -8.68
CA ALA A 6 -2.43 5.35 -7.81
C ALA A 6 -3.69 5.00 -7.00
N LEU A 7 -4.32 6.00 -6.37
CA LEU A 7 -5.54 5.80 -5.59
C LEU A 7 -6.71 5.33 -6.48
N GLY A 8 -6.87 5.93 -7.65
CA GLY A 8 -7.88 5.52 -8.63
C GLY A 8 -7.69 4.07 -9.07
N ALA A 9 -6.46 3.66 -9.37
CA ALA A 9 -6.13 2.28 -9.72
C ALA A 9 -6.35 1.30 -8.55
N TRP A 10 -6.03 1.70 -7.32
CA TRP A 10 -6.33 0.92 -6.11
C TRP A 10 -7.84 0.68 -5.97
N GLN A 11 -8.63 1.75 -6.02
CA GLN A 11 -10.08 1.71 -5.81
C GLN A 11 -10.85 1.02 -6.93
N THR A 12 -10.23 0.83 -8.10
CA THR A 12 -10.84 0.20 -9.28
C THR A 12 -10.18 -1.13 -9.61
N THR A 13 -9.16 -1.14 -10.48
CA THR A 13 -8.57 -2.35 -11.04
C THR A 13 -8.04 -3.31 -9.97
N ARG A 14 -7.30 -2.80 -8.97
CA ARG A 14 -6.74 -3.66 -7.91
C ARG A 14 -7.83 -4.20 -6.99
N ARG A 15 -8.80 -3.35 -6.63
CA ARG A 15 -9.99 -3.75 -5.88
C ARG A 15 -10.76 -4.86 -6.59
N GLN A 16 -10.98 -4.73 -7.90
CA GLN A 16 -11.66 -5.74 -8.71
C GLN A 16 -10.89 -7.07 -8.76
N ALA A 17 -9.56 -7.03 -8.85
CA ALA A 17 -8.74 -8.24 -8.77
C ALA A 17 -8.91 -8.97 -7.43
N LEU A 18 -8.89 -8.23 -6.31
CA LEU A 18 -9.13 -8.78 -4.97
C LEU A 18 -10.57 -9.32 -4.82
N ASP A 19 -11.57 -8.60 -5.32
CA ASP A 19 -12.98 -9.01 -5.27
C ASP A 19 -13.23 -10.30 -6.07
N SER A 20 -12.54 -10.46 -7.19
CA SER A 20 -12.63 -11.68 -8.02
C SER A 20 -12.13 -12.91 -7.26
N LEU A 21 -11.07 -12.76 -6.46
CA LEU A 21 -10.54 -13.84 -5.61
C LEU A 21 -11.45 -14.14 -4.42
N VAL A 22 -12.07 -13.11 -3.83
CA VAL A 22 -13.08 -13.29 -2.79
C VAL A 22 -14.27 -14.10 -3.32
N LEU A 23 -14.75 -13.76 -4.52
CA LEU A 23 -15.85 -14.48 -5.17
C LEU A 23 -15.48 -15.94 -5.46
N ALA A 24 -14.26 -16.19 -5.95
CA ALA A 24 -13.77 -17.56 -6.18
C ALA A 24 -13.73 -18.36 -4.87
N ARG A 25 -13.21 -17.76 -3.79
CA ARG A 25 -13.17 -18.36 -2.45
C ARG A 25 -14.58 -18.67 -1.93
N GLN A 26 -15.53 -17.74 -2.08
CA GLN A 26 -16.91 -17.92 -1.66
C GLN A 26 -17.61 -19.03 -2.45
N THR A 27 -17.42 -19.07 -3.78
CA THR A 27 -17.95 -20.14 -4.64
C THR A 27 -17.47 -21.52 -4.20
N ILE A 28 -16.17 -21.65 -3.91
CA ILE A 28 -15.58 -22.91 -3.42
C ILE A 28 -16.19 -23.28 -2.07
N ALA A 29 -16.24 -22.35 -1.11
CA ALA A 29 -16.86 -22.61 0.20
C ALA A 29 -18.33 -23.05 0.09
N SER A 30 -19.12 -22.40 -0.78
CA SER A 30 -20.54 -22.69 -0.98
C SER A 30 -20.77 -24.04 -1.65
N ASN A 31 -20.05 -24.36 -2.73
CA ASN A 31 -20.16 -25.64 -3.44
C ASN A 31 -19.87 -26.85 -2.53
N HIS A 32 -19.03 -26.62 -1.52
CA HIS A 32 -18.65 -27.61 -0.53
C HIS A 32 -19.58 -27.70 0.68
N SER A 33 -20.40 -26.67 0.92
CA SER A 33 -21.46 -26.67 1.95
C SER A 33 -22.78 -27.29 1.49
N GLY A 34 -22.99 -27.44 0.17
CA GLY A 34 -24.21 -27.96 -0.44
C GLY A 34 -24.41 -29.48 -0.35
N HIS A 35 -23.40 -30.24 0.08
CA HIS A 35 -23.49 -31.70 0.22
C HIS A 35 -23.65 -32.10 1.70
N SER A 36 -24.91 -32.23 2.11
CA SER A 36 -25.45 -32.91 3.31
C SER A 36 -25.36 -32.21 4.67
N LYS A 37 -26.44 -32.38 5.46
CA LYS A 37 -26.55 -32.15 6.92
C LYS A 37 -25.61 -33.11 7.67
N GLY A 38 -24.31 -32.96 7.48
CA GLY A 38 -23.24 -33.74 8.08
C GLY A 38 -21.96 -32.92 8.00
N SER A 39 -21.11 -33.05 9.01
CA SER A 39 -19.85 -32.32 9.16
C SER A 39 -19.09 -32.18 7.84
N VAL A 40 -18.64 -30.96 7.51
CA VAL A 40 -17.78 -30.68 6.35
C VAL A 40 -16.57 -31.63 6.40
N PRO A 41 -16.28 -32.40 5.33
CA PRO A 41 -15.13 -33.32 5.32
C PRO A 41 -13.84 -32.57 5.65
N ALA A 42 -12.95 -33.20 6.43
CA ALA A 42 -11.69 -32.57 6.89
C ALA A 42 -10.81 -32.09 5.71
N GLU A 43 -10.83 -32.82 4.59
CA GLU A 43 -10.13 -32.45 3.35
C GLU A 43 -10.64 -31.13 2.77
N THR A 44 -11.95 -30.90 2.85
CA THR A 44 -12.63 -29.70 2.35
C THR A 44 -12.33 -28.47 3.21
N ALA A 45 -12.27 -28.63 4.53
CA ALA A 45 -11.83 -27.57 5.43
C ALA A 45 -10.39 -27.13 5.12
N GLY A 46 -9.51 -28.08 4.79
CA GLY A 46 -8.13 -27.81 4.38
C GLY A 46 -8.02 -27.01 3.07
N VAL A 47 -8.90 -27.25 2.09
CA VAL A 47 -8.90 -26.51 0.81
C VAL A 47 -9.26 -25.03 1.03
N VAL A 48 -10.33 -24.76 1.78
CA VAL A 48 -10.76 -23.38 2.06
C VAL A 48 -9.71 -22.63 2.88
N GLU A 49 -9.08 -23.28 3.85
CA GLU A 49 -7.99 -22.68 4.64
C GLU A 49 -6.76 -22.34 3.78
N ASN A 50 -6.41 -23.19 2.81
CA ASN A 50 -5.30 -22.92 1.89
C ASN A 50 -5.60 -21.71 0.98
N ILE A 51 -6.85 -21.54 0.54
CA ILE A 51 -7.28 -20.35 -0.21
C ILE A 51 -7.20 -19.11 0.66
N ASP A 52 -7.71 -19.17 1.90
CA ASP A 52 -7.65 -18.04 2.83
C ASP A 52 -6.21 -17.57 3.06
N ARG A 53 -5.25 -18.51 3.18
CA ARG A 53 -3.81 -18.20 3.26
C ARG A 53 -3.27 -17.54 1.99
N ALA A 54 -3.70 -17.97 0.81
CA ALA A 54 -3.25 -17.45 -0.48
C ALA A 54 -3.73 -16.00 -0.74
N LEU A 55 -4.82 -15.57 -0.11
CA LEU A 55 -5.33 -14.19 -0.25
C LEU A 55 -4.39 -13.13 0.34
N TYR A 56 -3.60 -13.47 1.37
CA TYR A 56 -2.69 -12.52 2.02
C TYR A 56 -1.52 -12.09 1.12
N PRO A 57 -0.76 -13.01 0.50
CA PRO A 57 0.26 -12.62 -0.49
C PRO A 57 -0.27 -11.75 -1.63
N VAL A 58 -1.49 -12.01 -2.12
CA VAL A 58 -2.08 -11.20 -3.19
C VAL A 58 -2.42 -9.80 -2.70
N LEU A 59 -3.05 -9.66 -1.53
CA LEU A 59 -3.33 -8.35 -0.95
C LEU A 59 -2.05 -7.53 -0.74
N ALA A 60 -0.97 -8.17 -0.26
CA ALA A 60 0.32 -7.53 -0.12
C ALA A 60 0.92 -7.07 -1.46
N ALA A 61 0.79 -7.89 -2.51
CA ALA A 61 1.29 -7.56 -3.84
C ALA A 61 0.52 -6.38 -4.47
N GLU A 62 -0.80 -6.36 -4.35
CA GLU A 62 -1.63 -5.24 -4.84
C GLU A 62 -1.30 -3.94 -4.10
N PHE A 63 -1.13 -4.01 -2.77
CA PHE A 63 -0.76 -2.85 -1.96
C PHE A 63 0.65 -2.34 -2.30
N GLN A 64 1.60 -3.24 -2.56
CA GLN A 64 2.93 -2.88 -3.07
C GLN A 64 2.84 -2.16 -4.43
N GLY A 65 1.98 -2.66 -5.33
CA GLY A 65 1.70 -2.02 -6.62
C GLY A 65 1.16 -0.60 -6.44
N TYR A 66 0.19 -0.41 -5.54
CA TYR A 66 -0.31 0.92 -5.19
C TYR A 66 0.81 1.84 -4.68
N CYS A 67 1.66 1.38 -3.75
CA CYS A 67 2.76 2.20 -3.22
C CYS A 67 3.75 2.62 -4.32
N ARG A 68 4.04 1.73 -5.27
CA ARG A 68 4.91 2.02 -6.43
C ARG A 68 4.30 3.07 -7.35
N ASP A 69 3.00 2.97 -7.60
CA ASP A 69 2.29 3.93 -8.43
C ASP A 69 2.21 5.29 -7.74
N LEU A 70 1.90 5.32 -6.43
CA LEU A 70 1.81 6.56 -5.66
C LEU A 70 3.16 7.29 -5.65
N HIS A 71 4.24 6.55 -5.46
CA HIS A 71 5.60 7.10 -5.57
C HIS A 71 5.87 7.64 -6.98
N GLY A 72 5.47 6.91 -8.02
CA GLY A 72 5.59 7.35 -9.41
C GLY A 72 4.78 8.62 -9.73
N ASP A 73 3.57 8.74 -9.18
CA ASP A 73 2.72 9.92 -9.31
C ASP A 73 3.32 11.12 -8.58
N ALA A 74 3.89 10.91 -7.39
CA ALA A 74 4.63 11.96 -6.67
C ALA A 74 5.84 12.46 -7.46
N VAL A 75 6.64 11.55 -8.03
CA VAL A 75 7.76 11.92 -8.91
C VAL A 75 7.26 12.70 -10.13
N ALA A 76 6.20 12.24 -10.80
CA ALA A 76 5.65 12.94 -11.96
C ALA A 76 5.20 14.36 -11.62
N ALA A 77 4.56 14.56 -10.46
CA ALA A 77 4.16 15.89 -9.99
C ALA A 77 5.37 16.78 -9.66
N ILE A 78 6.39 16.28 -8.95
CA ILE A 78 7.63 17.01 -8.66
C ILE A 78 8.30 17.47 -9.96
N ILE A 79 8.37 16.59 -10.95
CA ILE A 79 9.00 16.90 -12.23
C ILE A 79 8.20 17.95 -13.01
N ALA A 80 6.87 17.90 -12.97
CA ALA A 80 6.00 18.85 -13.66
C ALA A 80 6.09 20.27 -13.09
N GLU A 81 6.25 20.40 -11.76
CA GLU A 81 6.33 21.70 -11.08
C GLU A 81 7.73 22.31 -11.14
N ALA A 82 8.78 21.48 -11.23
CA ALA A 82 10.15 21.97 -11.27
C ALA A 82 10.48 22.62 -12.64
N GLN A 83 11.02 23.84 -12.60
CA GLN A 83 11.49 24.57 -13.78
C GLN A 83 12.83 23.99 -14.28
N TRP A 84 12.79 22.83 -14.92
CA TRP A 84 13.99 22.16 -15.44
C TRP A 84 14.58 22.91 -16.64
N PRO A 85 15.92 22.98 -16.78
CA PRO A 85 16.56 23.64 -17.92
C PRO A 85 16.23 22.97 -19.26
N THR A 86 16.03 21.65 -19.27
CA THR A 86 15.63 20.88 -20.46
C THR A 86 14.77 19.68 -20.07
N GLU A 87 13.96 19.21 -21.02
CA GLU A 87 13.19 17.96 -20.92
C GLU A 87 14.09 16.74 -20.67
N GLN A 88 15.30 16.72 -21.22
CA GLN A 88 16.25 15.62 -21.01
C GLN A 88 16.69 15.53 -19.54
N ILE A 89 16.95 16.67 -18.91
CA ILE A 89 17.30 16.73 -17.48
C ILE A 89 16.09 16.30 -16.65
N ALA A 90 14.89 16.78 -16.96
CA ALA A 90 13.65 16.36 -16.28
C ALA A 90 13.48 14.83 -16.30
N ARG A 91 13.68 14.19 -17.45
CA ARG A 91 13.59 12.73 -17.60
C ARG A 91 14.66 11.97 -16.82
N VAL A 92 15.91 12.42 -16.88
CA VAL A 92 17.02 11.79 -16.13
C VAL A 92 16.78 11.94 -14.62
N SER A 93 16.32 13.09 -14.16
CA SER A 93 15.93 13.32 -12.75
C SER A 93 14.79 12.39 -12.33
N ALA A 94 13.74 12.26 -13.15
CA ALA A 94 12.63 11.35 -12.88
C ALA A 94 13.10 9.90 -12.74
N ALA A 95 13.96 9.45 -13.67
CA ALA A 95 14.56 8.12 -13.64
C ALA A 95 15.44 7.92 -12.40
N ALA A 96 16.23 8.92 -12.02
CA ALA A 96 17.07 8.86 -10.82
C ALA A 96 16.25 8.77 -9.52
N MET A 97 15.14 9.51 -9.43
CA MET A 97 14.22 9.45 -8.28
C MET A 97 13.50 8.10 -8.14
N GLN A 98 13.33 7.37 -9.25
CA GLN A 98 12.72 6.04 -9.28
C GLN A 98 13.75 4.90 -9.22
N ASP A 99 15.03 5.19 -9.48
CA ASP A 99 16.08 4.17 -9.48
C ASP A 99 16.24 3.54 -8.09
N LYS A 100 16.52 2.23 -8.09
CA LYS A 100 16.75 1.43 -6.87
C LYS A 100 15.66 1.52 -5.81
N ARG A 101 14.44 1.94 -6.16
CA ARG A 101 13.30 1.96 -5.26
C ARG A 101 13.15 0.61 -4.56
N GLY A 102 13.11 0.63 -3.24
CA GLY A 102 13.02 -0.56 -2.40
C GLY A 102 11.79 -1.40 -2.75
N LEU A 103 10.66 -0.76 -3.03
CA LEU A 103 9.41 -1.38 -3.47
C LEU A 103 9.51 -2.17 -4.78
N ASP A 104 10.58 -2.05 -5.57
CA ASP A 104 10.77 -2.88 -6.76
C ASP A 104 11.42 -4.24 -6.44
N ARG A 105 12.03 -4.37 -5.25
CA ARG A 105 12.82 -5.55 -4.86
C ARG A 105 12.43 -6.15 -3.52
N LYS A 106 11.73 -5.39 -2.68
CA LYS A 106 11.35 -5.75 -1.31
C LYS A 106 9.84 -5.64 -1.15
N ASN A 107 9.32 -6.32 -0.14
CA ASN A 107 7.92 -6.25 0.27
C ASN A 107 7.57 -4.83 0.76
N PRO A 108 6.27 -4.46 0.77
CA PRO A 108 5.79 -3.16 1.21
C PRO A 108 5.80 -3.04 2.75
N ALA A 109 6.92 -3.38 3.39
CA ALA A 109 7.13 -3.07 4.80
C ALA A 109 7.24 -1.55 4.96
N SER A 110 6.78 -0.99 6.08
CA SER A 110 6.82 0.47 6.23
C SER A 110 8.21 1.05 6.26
N SER A 111 9.25 0.30 6.65
CA SER A 111 10.62 0.78 6.47
C SER A 111 10.93 1.03 5.00
N VAL A 112 10.60 0.06 4.12
CA VAL A 112 10.82 0.16 2.67
C VAL A 112 10.02 1.32 2.07
N ILE A 113 8.72 1.40 2.36
CA ILE A 113 7.87 2.50 1.89
C ILE A 113 8.41 3.84 2.42
N GLY A 114 8.73 3.91 3.71
CA GLY A 114 9.21 5.13 4.34
C GLY A 114 10.52 5.62 3.74
N ASP A 115 11.44 4.72 3.44
CA ASP A 115 12.72 5.05 2.80
C ASP A 115 12.52 5.54 1.36
N ASP A 116 11.64 4.91 0.58
CA ASP A 116 11.35 5.29 -0.80
C ASP A 116 10.71 6.69 -0.90
N PHE A 117 9.78 7.02 -0.01
CA PHE A 117 9.18 8.37 0.03
C PHE A 117 10.12 9.41 0.67
N ARG A 118 10.99 9.00 1.61
CA ARG A 118 12.02 9.90 2.17
C ARG A 118 13.02 10.33 1.09
N ALA A 119 13.30 9.47 0.10
CA ALA A 119 14.13 9.84 -1.05
C ALA A 119 13.54 11.00 -1.87
N LEU A 120 12.23 11.25 -1.76
CA LEU A 120 11.54 12.40 -2.36
C LEU A 120 11.44 13.60 -1.42
N GLY A 121 11.98 13.52 -0.20
CA GLY A 121 11.85 14.55 0.84
C GLY A 121 10.65 14.38 1.78
N LEU A 122 9.80 13.37 1.56
CA LEU A 122 8.57 13.16 2.33
C LEU A 122 8.77 12.14 3.47
N LYS A 123 8.59 12.58 4.72
CA LYS A 123 8.44 11.68 5.88
C LYS A 123 7.02 11.13 5.96
N LEU A 124 6.66 10.26 4.99
CA LEU A 124 5.28 9.82 4.76
C LEU A 124 4.56 9.37 6.05
N TRP A 125 5.18 8.50 6.83
CA TRP A 125 4.53 7.94 8.01
C TRP A 125 4.27 8.94 9.13
N ASN A 126 5.17 9.90 9.33
CA ASN A 126 4.94 10.98 10.30
C ASN A 126 3.71 11.78 9.88
N ARG A 127 3.61 12.09 8.58
CA ARG A 127 2.49 12.87 8.06
C ARG A 127 1.17 12.12 8.16
N VAL A 128 1.13 10.86 7.76
CA VAL A 128 -0.08 10.02 7.92
C VAL A 128 -0.49 9.94 9.39
N GLN A 129 0.47 9.81 10.31
CA GLN A 129 0.20 9.77 11.75
C GLN A 129 -0.31 11.12 12.27
N GLU A 130 0.23 12.24 11.80
CA GLU A 130 -0.21 13.59 12.16
C GLU A 130 -1.63 13.88 11.67
N GLU A 131 -1.97 13.45 10.45
CA GLU A 131 -3.30 13.64 9.84
C GLU A 131 -4.34 12.66 10.42
N HIS A 132 -3.92 11.46 10.83
CA HIS A 132 -4.80 10.38 11.31
C HIS A 132 -4.28 9.70 12.59
N PRO A 133 -4.15 10.42 13.72
CA PRO A 133 -3.48 9.90 14.92
C PRO A 133 -4.21 8.72 15.57
N GLU A 134 -5.54 8.68 15.49
CA GLU A 134 -6.37 7.65 16.11
C GLU A 134 -6.33 6.33 15.31
N ASP A 135 -6.40 6.41 13.98
CA ASP A 135 -6.49 5.24 13.11
C ASP A 135 -5.11 4.67 12.72
N TYR A 136 -4.08 5.52 12.65
CA TYR A 136 -2.74 5.15 12.19
C TYR A 136 -2.14 3.90 12.88
N PRO A 137 -2.21 3.75 14.22
CA PRO A 137 -1.65 2.58 14.89
C PRO A 137 -2.23 1.25 14.39
N ASP A 138 -3.52 1.23 14.07
CA ASP A 138 -4.22 0.01 13.61
C ASP A 138 -3.87 -0.30 12.16
N TRP A 139 -3.91 0.70 11.28
CA TRP A 139 -3.47 0.53 9.88
C TRP A 139 -2.02 0.05 9.79
N ARG A 140 -1.14 0.63 10.62
CA ARG A 140 0.27 0.26 10.70
C ARG A 140 0.45 -1.19 11.14
N ARG A 141 -0.29 -1.63 12.16
CA ARG A 141 -0.28 -3.01 12.66
C ARG A 141 -0.81 -3.99 11.62
N SER A 142 -1.88 -3.65 10.93
CA SER A 142 -2.47 -4.46 9.86
C SER A 142 -1.49 -4.64 8.69
N LEU A 143 -0.81 -3.58 8.25
CA LEU A 143 0.23 -3.67 7.22
C LEU A 143 1.41 -4.57 7.65
N ASP A 144 1.94 -4.38 8.86
CA ASP A 144 3.05 -5.21 9.37
C ASP A 144 2.64 -6.68 9.47
N THR A 145 1.43 -6.95 9.95
CA THR A 145 0.92 -8.31 10.08
C THR A 145 0.75 -8.95 8.71
N LEU A 146 0.20 -8.23 7.74
CA LEU A 146 0.06 -8.68 6.36
C LEU A 146 1.41 -9.07 5.74
N VAL A 147 2.41 -8.19 5.83
CA VAL A 147 3.75 -8.46 5.27
C VAL A 147 4.39 -9.68 5.95
N ASN A 148 4.21 -9.80 7.27
CA ASN A 148 4.70 -10.93 8.04
C ASN A 148 4.01 -12.25 7.68
N ILE A 149 2.69 -12.25 7.47
CA ILE A 149 1.94 -13.40 6.98
C ILE A 149 2.40 -13.79 5.59
N ARG A 150 2.51 -12.82 4.66
CA ARG A 150 3.00 -13.06 3.30
C ARG A 150 4.36 -13.76 3.32
N ASN A 151 5.28 -13.29 4.16
CA ASN A 151 6.60 -13.91 4.28
C ASN A 151 6.53 -15.34 4.84
N ALA A 152 5.70 -15.57 5.85
CA ALA A 152 5.49 -16.92 6.40
C ALA A 152 4.90 -17.87 5.34
N VAL A 153 3.94 -17.42 4.53
CA VAL A 153 3.37 -18.19 3.41
C VAL A 153 4.43 -18.47 2.35
N SER A 154 5.12 -17.45 1.85
CA SER A 154 6.13 -17.59 0.79
C SER A 154 7.29 -18.52 1.18
N HIS A 155 7.67 -18.53 2.46
CA HIS A 155 8.74 -19.40 2.96
C HIS A 155 8.24 -20.72 3.54
N SER A 156 6.93 -21.01 3.44
CA SER A 156 6.31 -22.20 4.04
C SER A 156 6.68 -22.38 5.52
N ASP A 157 6.78 -21.27 6.27
CA ASP A 157 7.18 -21.25 7.67
C ASP A 157 6.05 -21.77 8.55
N ARG A 158 6.04 -23.09 8.75
CA ARG A 158 5.01 -23.80 9.54
C ARG A 158 4.90 -23.29 10.97
N LYS A 159 5.99 -22.80 11.58
CA LYS A 159 5.96 -22.30 12.96
C LYS A 159 5.21 -20.98 13.03
N ARG A 160 5.55 -20.03 12.14
CA ARG A 160 4.87 -18.73 12.07
C ARG A 160 3.43 -18.86 11.63
N LEU A 161 3.13 -19.73 10.66
CA LEU A 161 1.75 -19.98 10.23
C LEU A 161 0.89 -20.52 11.37
N LYS A 162 1.39 -21.46 12.18
CA LYS A 162 0.68 -21.94 13.39
C LYS A 162 0.41 -20.83 14.40
N ASP A 163 1.37 -19.93 14.60
CA ASP A 163 1.21 -18.76 15.49
C ASP A 163 0.14 -17.78 14.97
N PHE A 164 0.12 -17.50 13.67
CA PHE A 164 -0.95 -16.67 13.10
C PHE A 164 -2.32 -17.34 13.15
N THR A 165 -2.39 -18.66 12.95
CA THR A 165 -3.64 -19.42 13.10
C THR A 165 -4.16 -19.36 14.54
N SER A 166 -3.31 -19.55 15.55
CA SER A 166 -3.74 -19.51 16.97
C SER A 166 -4.26 -18.12 17.38
N LYS A 167 -3.70 -17.06 16.79
CA LYS A 167 -4.15 -15.67 16.96
C LYS A 167 -5.35 -15.28 16.09
N LYS A 168 -5.92 -16.22 15.32
CA LYS A 168 -7.00 -15.98 14.34
C LYS A 168 -6.65 -15.00 13.22
N GLN A 169 -5.35 -14.78 12.96
CA GLN A 169 -4.81 -13.86 11.95
C GLN A 169 -4.66 -14.48 10.55
N LEU A 170 -5.08 -15.73 10.36
CA LEU A 170 -5.15 -16.41 9.04
C LEU A 170 -6.58 -16.72 8.61
N THR A 171 -7.57 -16.04 9.20
CA THR A 171 -8.97 -16.24 8.85
C THR A 171 -9.39 -15.31 7.72
N PHE A 172 -10.45 -15.69 6.97
CA PHE A 172 -11.06 -14.81 5.98
C PHE A 172 -11.55 -13.49 6.60
N ALA A 173 -12.15 -13.54 7.80
CA ALA A 173 -12.60 -12.34 8.51
C ALA A 173 -11.45 -11.37 8.84
N TYR A 174 -10.31 -11.90 9.28
CA TYR A 174 -9.12 -11.07 9.53
C TYR A 174 -8.55 -10.48 8.24
N TRP A 175 -8.57 -11.24 7.14
CA TRP A 175 -8.19 -10.74 5.82
C TRP A 175 -9.10 -9.58 5.37
N GLN A 176 -10.42 -9.70 5.53
CA GLN A 176 -11.37 -8.63 5.19
C GLN A 176 -11.13 -7.37 6.03
N SER A 177 -10.88 -7.52 7.33
CA SER A 177 -10.52 -6.39 8.20
C SER A 177 -9.22 -5.73 7.75
N THR A 178 -8.18 -6.53 7.48
CA THR A 178 -6.89 -6.04 7.00
C THR A 178 -7.03 -5.28 5.68
N ARG A 179 -7.85 -5.80 4.75
CA ARG A 179 -8.14 -5.12 3.49
C ARG A 179 -8.81 -3.77 3.71
N LYS A 180 -9.81 -3.70 4.61
CA LYS A 180 -10.49 -2.44 4.95
C LYS A 180 -9.50 -1.42 5.52
N ASP A 181 -8.61 -1.85 6.41
CA ASP A 181 -7.59 -0.98 6.98
C ASP A 181 -6.63 -0.45 5.90
N LEU A 182 -6.25 -1.30 4.94
CA LEU A 182 -5.43 -0.87 3.81
C LEU A 182 -6.17 0.06 2.85
N ASP A 183 -7.47 -0.15 2.62
CA ASP A 183 -8.29 0.79 1.83
C ASP A 183 -8.24 2.19 2.44
N LEU A 184 -8.43 2.31 3.76
CA LEU A 184 -8.34 3.59 4.46
C LEU A 184 -6.91 4.15 4.46
N LEU A 185 -5.90 3.29 4.67
CA LEU A 185 -4.50 3.69 4.62
C LEU A 185 -4.10 4.27 3.25
N THR A 186 -4.61 3.72 2.15
CA THR A 186 -4.32 4.25 0.81
C THR A 186 -4.91 5.65 0.60
N ILE A 187 -6.07 5.94 1.20
CA ILE A 187 -6.65 7.28 1.17
C ILE A 187 -5.76 8.26 1.96
N ALA A 188 -5.36 7.86 3.16
CA ALA A 188 -4.49 8.68 4.01
C ALA A 188 -3.10 8.92 3.39
N MET A 189 -2.50 7.90 2.77
CA MET A 189 -1.23 8.05 2.05
C MET A 189 -1.34 8.97 0.84
N ASP A 190 -2.41 8.87 0.04
CA ASP A 190 -2.66 9.76 -1.10
C ASP A 190 -2.84 11.21 -0.64
N SER A 191 -3.60 11.43 0.43
CA SER A 191 -3.76 12.74 1.09
C SER A 191 -2.41 13.33 1.51
N ALA A 192 -1.63 12.58 2.28
CA ALA A 192 -0.32 13.02 2.77
C ALA A 192 0.63 13.40 1.62
N VAL A 193 0.64 12.63 0.53
CA VAL A 193 1.43 12.94 -0.68
C VAL A 193 0.91 14.20 -1.36
N ARG A 194 -0.40 14.37 -1.53
CA ARG A 194 -0.97 15.58 -2.12
C ARG A 194 -0.62 16.83 -1.32
N THR A 195 -0.80 16.79 -0.01
CA THR A 195 -0.47 17.93 0.86
C THR A 195 1.01 18.28 0.77
N TYR A 196 1.88 17.27 0.75
CA TYR A 196 3.32 17.48 0.53
C TYR A 196 3.62 18.16 -0.81
N LEU A 197 3.00 17.70 -1.89
CA LEU A 197 3.21 18.28 -3.23
C LEU A 197 2.77 19.75 -3.30
N VAL A 198 1.66 20.10 -2.64
CA VAL A 198 1.19 21.50 -2.54
C VAL A 198 2.18 22.38 -1.78
N GLU A 199 2.74 21.87 -0.68
CA GLU A 199 3.71 22.61 0.14
C GLU A 199 5.02 22.89 -0.59
N ILE A 200 5.51 21.95 -1.38
CA ILE A 200 6.76 22.16 -2.13
C ILE A 200 6.55 22.98 -3.41
N ALA A 201 5.32 23.00 -3.95
CA ALA A 201 4.98 23.82 -5.11
C ALA A 201 4.72 25.29 -4.74
N THR A 202 4.26 25.55 -3.52
CA THR A 202 3.97 26.91 -3.04
C THR A 202 5.18 27.45 -2.28
N PRO A 203 5.95 28.42 -2.82
CA PRO A 203 6.99 29.06 -2.02
C PRO A 203 6.35 29.71 -0.78
N PRO A 204 7.00 29.67 0.40
CA PRO A 204 6.49 30.38 1.56
C PRO A 204 6.25 31.86 1.19
N PRO A 205 5.17 32.50 1.69
CA PRO A 205 4.93 33.91 1.43
C PRO A 205 6.19 34.67 1.83
N HIS A 206 6.82 35.33 0.84
CA HIS A 206 8.09 36.01 1.02
C HIS A 206 8.08 36.88 2.27
N ILE A 207 9.15 36.74 3.06
CA ILE A 207 9.64 37.79 3.94
C ILE A 207 9.87 39.01 3.04
N GLN A 208 8.90 39.92 2.97
CA GLN A 208 9.06 41.21 2.33
C GLN A 208 10.00 42.06 3.20
N GLN A 209 11.06 42.52 2.55
CA GLN A 209 11.82 43.75 2.80
C GLN A 209 12.75 43.84 4.01
N LYS A 210 14.04 44.01 3.71
CA LYS A 210 14.68 45.32 3.83
C LYS A 210 15.80 45.44 2.78
N GLU A 211 15.45 45.98 1.61
CA GLU A 211 16.39 46.87 0.92
C GLU A 211 16.60 48.06 1.86
N THR A 212 17.72 48.06 2.58
CA THR A 212 18.27 49.30 3.10
C THR A 212 19.08 49.91 1.98
N ASP A 213 18.50 50.90 1.32
CA ASP A 213 19.25 52.01 0.75
C ASP A 213 20.30 52.46 1.77
N HIS A 214 21.57 52.40 1.40
CA HIS A 214 22.60 53.25 1.98
C HIS A 214 23.28 53.97 0.83
N ASP A 215 23.05 55.29 0.89
CA ASP A 215 23.71 56.40 0.20
C ASP A 215 25.22 56.25 0.01
#